data_AF-A0A835XAE5-F1
#
_entry.id   AF-A0A835XAE5-F1
#
_cell.length_a   1.000
_cell.length_b   1.000
_cell.length_c   1.000
_cell.angle_alpha   90.00
_cell.angle_beta   90.00
_cell.angle_gamma   90.00
#
_symmetry.space_group_name_H-M   'P 1'
#
loop_
_entity.id
_entity.type
_entity.pdbx_description
1 polymer ?
#
loop_
_entity_poly.entity_id
_entity_poly.type
_entity_poly.pdbx_seq_one_letter_code
_entity_poly.pdbx_strand_id
1 'polypeptide(L)'
;MTGFNTFYYSFSPTIADWERESPAFKETVKLGLTPLLASLSILNHVDIDSEQEMLGYGIGIILMNIGMYFVAPAIVIFRIKNR
;
A
#
# COMPACT_ATOMS: atom_id res chain seq x y z
N MET A 1 -2.78 -15.40 19.55
CA MET A 1 -3.55 -15.24 18.29
C MET A 1 -4.82 -14.36 18.44
N THR A 2 -5.11 -13.79 19.61
CA THR A 2 -6.33 -12.96 19.82
C THR A 2 -6.16 -11.50 19.42
N GLY A 3 -5.00 -10.88 19.69
CA GLY A 3 -4.79 -9.43 19.46
C GLY A 3 -5.00 -8.97 18.01
N PHE A 4 -4.40 -9.67 17.05
CA PHE A 4 -4.59 -9.36 15.63
C PHE A 4 -6.05 -9.51 15.20
N ASN A 5 -6.72 -10.59 15.61
CA ASN A 5 -8.10 -10.85 15.23
C ASN A 5 -9.05 -9.80 15.81
N THR A 6 -8.87 -9.44 17.08
CA THR A 6 -9.66 -8.39 17.74
C THR A 6 -9.47 -7.04 17.05
N PHE A 7 -8.24 -6.68 16.71
CA PHE A 7 -7.97 -5.45 15.96
C PHE A 7 -8.56 -5.53 14.55
N TYR A 8 -8.30 -6.60 13.80
CA TYR A 8 -8.80 -6.80 12.44
C TYR A 8 -10.32 -6.64 12.35
N TYR A 9 -11.05 -7.34 13.21
CA TYR A 9 -12.52 -7.29 13.22
C TYR A 9 -13.09 -6.02 13.84
N SER A 10 -12.30 -5.18 14.54
CA SER A 10 -12.80 -3.90 15.07
C SER A 10 -12.97 -2.84 13.98
N PHE A 11 -12.32 -2.98 12.82
CA PHE A 11 -12.43 -2.02 11.70
C PHE A 11 -12.86 -2.67 10.38
N SER A 12 -12.51 -3.92 10.11
CA SER A 12 -12.73 -4.57 8.81
C SER A 12 -14.19 -4.53 8.34
N PRO A 13 -15.22 -4.84 9.18
CA PRO A 13 -16.61 -4.79 8.75
C PRO A 13 -17.03 -3.39 8.29
N THR A 14 -16.68 -2.36 9.06
CA THR A 14 -17.03 -0.97 8.76
C THR A 14 -16.44 -0.49 7.43
N ILE A 15 -15.16 -0.81 7.17
CA ILE A 15 -14.52 -0.47 5.89
C ILE A 15 -15.19 -1.20 4.74
N ALA A 16 -15.52 -2.49 4.93
CA ALA A 16 -16.19 -3.28 3.89
C ALA A 16 -17.57 -2.73 3.53
N ASP A 17 -18.32 -2.21 4.50
CA ASP A 17 -19.60 -1.56 4.25
C ASP A 17 -19.42 -0.24 3.49
N TRP A 18 -18.43 0.59 3.86
CA TRP A 18 -18.12 1.82 3.13
C TRP A 18 -17.69 1.59 1.68
N GLU A 19 -16.94 0.51 1.41
CA GLU A 19 -16.58 0.14 0.03
C GLU A 19 -17.79 -0.29 -0.82
N ARG A 20 -18.84 -0.84 -0.20
CA ARG A 20 -20.08 -1.22 -0.91
C ARG A 20 -20.96 0.01 -1.19
N GLU A 21 -21.02 0.94 -0.26
CA GLU A 21 -21.87 2.13 -0.36
C GLU A 21 -21.30 3.22 -1.27
N SER A 22 -19.97 3.39 -1.30
CA SER A 22 -19.31 4.46 -2.05
C SER A 22 -18.28 3.91 -3.04
N PRO A 23 -18.59 3.91 -4.36
CA PRO A 23 -17.65 3.53 -5.40
C PRO A 23 -16.37 4.40 -5.38
N ALA A 24 -16.49 5.68 -5.04
CA ALA A 24 -15.35 6.59 -4.93
C ALA A 24 -14.42 6.22 -3.75
N PHE A 25 -14.99 5.80 -2.62
CA PHE A 25 -14.21 5.32 -1.49
C PHE A 25 -13.45 4.03 -1.87
N LYS A 26 -14.13 3.07 -2.49
CA LYS A 26 -13.51 1.83 -2.98
C LYS A 26 -12.32 2.09 -3.90
N GLU A 27 -12.46 2.98 -4.88
CA GLU A 27 -11.35 3.34 -5.78
C GLU A 27 -10.22 4.08 -5.04
N THR A 28 -10.54 4.88 -4.02
CA THR A 28 -9.53 5.54 -3.17
C THR A 28 -8.72 4.52 -2.37
N VAL A 29 -9.39 3.53 -1.76
CA VAL A 29 -8.72 2.42 -1.05
C VAL A 29 -7.84 1.63 -2.03
N LYS A 30 -8.36 1.30 -3.22
CA LYS A 30 -7.61 0.60 -4.25
C LYS A 30 -6.36 1.37 -4.69
N LEU A 31 -6.48 2.67 -4.95
CA LEU A 31 -5.35 3.54 -5.29
C LEU A 31 -4.33 3.58 -4.15
N GLY A 32 -4.79 3.65 -2.90
CA GLY A 32 -3.94 3.60 -1.72
C GLY A 32 -3.19 2.27 -1.59
N LEU A 33 -3.81 1.14 -1.92
CA LEU A 33 -3.18 -0.19 -1.82
C LEU A 33 -2.29 -0.54 -3.01
N THR A 34 -2.49 0.07 -4.17
CA THR A 34 -1.80 -0.29 -5.41
C THR A 34 -0.26 -0.23 -5.30
N PRO A 35 0.36 0.85 -4.78
CA PRO A 35 1.81 0.91 -4.60
C PRO A 35 2.37 -0.26 -3.77
N LEU A 36 1.69 -0.57 -2.67
CA LEU A 36 2.07 -1.67 -1.78
C LEU A 36 1.96 -3.02 -2.47
N LEU A 37 0.80 -3.32 -3.08
CA LEU A 37 0.58 -4.59 -3.77
C LEU A 37 1.55 -4.79 -4.94
N ALA A 38 1.82 -3.73 -5.71
CA ALA A 38 2.80 -3.76 -6.79
C ALA A 38 4.21 -4.07 -6.27
N SER A 39 4.62 -3.42 -5.17
CA SER A 39 5.92 -3.64 -4.57
C SER A 39 6.10 -5.04 -3.97
N LEU A 40 5.06 -5.61 -3.34
CA LEU A 40 5.08 -6.97 -2.80
C LEU A 40 5.11 -8.03 -3.90
N SER A 41 4.49 -7.74 -5.06
CA SER A 41 4.58 -8.63 -6.22
C SER A 41 6.02 -8.83 -6.69
N ILE A 42 6.92 -7.86 -6.45
CA ILE A 42 8.35 -8.00 -6.80
C ILE A 42 8.99 -9.09 -5.94
N LEU A 43 8.75 -9.11 -4.62
CA LEU A 43 9.24 -10.18 -3.72
C LEU A 43 8.72 -11.56 -4.12
N ASN A 44 7.51 -11.65 -4.66
CA ASN A 44 6.94 -12.94 -5.08
C ASN A 44 7.56 -13.52 -6.36
N HIS A 45 8.24 -12.69 -7.18
CA HIS A 45 8.80 -13.12 -8.48
C HIS A 45 10.34 -13.13 -8.49
N VAL A 46 10.97 -12.69 -7.41
CA VAL A 46 12.41 -12.75 -7.25
C VAL A 46 12.73 -14.01 -6.46
N ASP A 47 13.60 -14.86 -6.99
CA ASP A 47 14.19 -15.95 -6.23
C ASP A 47 15.12 -15.35 -5.18
N ILE A 48 14.77 -15.52 -3.90
CA ILE A 48 15.54 -15.00 -2.76
C ILE A 48 16.24 -16.19 -2.12
N ASP A 49 17.55 -16.26 -2.29
CA ASP A 49 18.36 -17.40 -1.86
C ASP A 49 19.07 -17.12 -0.51
N SER A 50 19.01 -15.89 0.00
CA SER A 50 19.67 -15.50 1.26
C SER A 50 18.89 -14.48 2.10
N GLU A 51 19.16 -14.47 3.41
CA GLU A 51 18.61 -13.47 4.34
C GLU A 51 19.05 -12.03 3.98
N GLN A 52 20.28 -11.86 3.48
CA GLN A 52 20.81 -10.55 3.09
C GLN A 52 20.08 -9.98 1.88
N GLU A 53 19.77 -10.81 0.89
CA GLU A 53 18.94 -10.42 -0.25
C GLU A 53 17.52 -10.07 0.21
N MET A 54 16.91 -10.88 1.09
CA MET A 54 15.60 -10.59 1.67
C MET A 54 15.57 -9.22 2.35
N LEU A 55 16.59 -8.89 3.15
CA LEU A 55 16.71 -7.60 3.81
C LEU A 55 16.91 -6.46 2.80
N GLY A 56 17.76 -6.65 1.79
CA GLY A 56 17.99 -5.66 0.73
C GLY A 56 16.72 -5.34 -0.06
N TYR A 57 16.00 -6.36 -0.51
CA TYR A 57 14.72 -6.20 -1.20
C TYR A 57 13.64 -5.61 -0.29
N GLY A 58 13.58 -6.03 0.97
CA GLY A 58 12.64 -5.49 1.96
C GLY A 58 12.84 -4.00 2.19
N ILE A 59 14.08 -3.56 2.42
CA ILE A 59 14.42 -2.13 2.56
C ILE A 59 14.10 -1.37 1.27
N GLY A 60 14.46 -1.93 0.12
CA GLY A 60 14.18 -1.34 -1.20
C GLY A 60 12.69 -1.11 -1.43
N ILE A 61 11.84 -2.08 -1.08
CA ILE A 61 10.38 -1.98 -1.20
C ILE A 61 9.80 -0.94 -0.26
N ILE A 62 10.29 -0.85 0.99
CA ILE A 62 9.85 0.19 1.93
C ILE A 62 10.16 1.57 1.36
N LEU A 63 11.39 1.78 0.86
CA LEU A 63 11.79 3.04 0.23
C LEU A 63 10.97 3.34 -1.03
N MET A 64 10.68 2.32 -1.84
CA MET A 64 9.83 2.45 -3.02
C MET A 64 8.40 2.87 -2.66
N ASN A 65 7.81 2.26 -1.62
CA ASN A 65 6.49 2.63 -1.12
C ASN A 65 6.46 4.07 -0.62
N ILE A 66 7.45 4.45 0.21
CA ILE A 66 7.57 5.84 0.67
C ILE A 66 7.69 6.79 -0.54
N GLY A 67 8.54 6.46 -1.51
CA GLY A 67 8.64 7.22 -2.76
C GLY A 67 7.28 7.39 -3.44
N MET A 68 6.53 6.31 -3.64
CA MET A 68 5.23 6.37 -4.31
C MET A 68 4.17 7.13 -3.50
N TYR A 69 4.09 6.93 -2.19
CA TYR A 69 3.10 7.59 -1.33
C TYR A 69 3.33 9.08 -1.13
N PHE A 70 4.58 9.56 -1.27
CA PHE A 70 4.90 10.97 -1.07
C PHE A 70 5.13 11.71 -2.40
N VAL A 71 5.91 11.12 -3.31
CA VAL A 71 6.31 11.80 -4.57
C VAL A 71 5.13 11.92 -5.52
N ALA A 72 4.33 10.87 -5.73
CA ALA A 72 3.23 10.95 -6.68
C ALA A 72 2.17 12.00 -6.26
N PRO A 73 1.69 12.03 -5.00
CA PRO A 73 0.81 13.11 -4.54
C PRO A 73 1.47 14.49 -4.61
N ALA A 74 2.76 14.62 -4.26
CA ALA A 74 3.46 15.90 -4.33
C ALA A 74 3.53 16.45 -5.76
N ILE A 75 3.80 15.61 -6.76
CA ILE A 75 3.79 15.99 -8.18
C ILE A 75 2.39 16.46 -8.60
N VAL A 76 1.34 15.73 -8.20
CA VAL A 76 -0.06 16.11 -8.51
C VAL A 76 -0.39 17.48 -7.91
N ILE A 77 -0.08 17.70 -6.63
CA ILE A 77 -0.31 18.97 -5.93
C ILE A 77 0.47 20.11 -6.61
N PHE A 78 1.76 19.90 -6.90
CA PHE A 78 2.59 20.91 -7.55
C PHE A 78 2.06 21.27 -8.93
N ARG A 79 1.66 20.28 -9.73
CA ARG A 79 1.08 20.49 -11.07
C ARG A 79 -0.25 21.24 -11.03
N ILE A 80 -1.07 21.02 -10.00
CA ILE A 80 -2.33 21.75 -9.79
C ILE A 80 -2.04 23.20 -9.38
N LYS A 81 -1.06 23.44 -8.50
CA LYS A 81 -0.71 24.78 -8.02
C LYS A 81 -0.02 25.66 -9.08
N ASN A 82 0.75 25.06 -9.98
CA ASN A 82 1.46 25.75 -11.07
C ASN A 82 0.62 25.93 -12.35
N ARG A 83 -0.68 25.59 -12.30
CA ARG A 83 -1.67 26.00 -13.30
C ARG A 83 -2.33 27.30 -12.87
#